data_AF-A0A6G0Y171-F1
#
_entry.id   AF-A0A6G0Y171-F1
#
_cell.length_a   1.000
_cell.length_b   1.000
_cell.length_c   1.000
_cell.angle_alpha   90.00
_cell.angle_beta   90.00
_cell.angle_gamma   90.00
#
_symmetry.space_group_name_H-M   'P 1'
#
loop_
_entity.id
_entity.type
_entity.pdbx_description
1 polymer ?
#
loop_
_entity_poly.entity_id
_entity_poly.type
_entity_poly.pdbx_seq_one_letter_code
_entity_poly.pdbx_strand_id
1 'polypeptide(L)'
;MKIIIIQVLNHKLQFIIELLTLAMKHLKFISRTVLVRNENVDEACRILNRIMGSEGFLDQYRRTMFYEKPTQMRRRINYEKCKAIYDEDMKRKINFVLRKNRPEPFPGCY
;
A
#
# COMPACT_ATOMS: atom_id res chain seq x y z
N MET A 1 36.10 44.06 -5.81
CA MET A 1 35.36 43.60 -4.60
C MET A 1 33.98 43.00 -4.89
N LYS A 2 33.15 43.55 -5.80
CA LYS A 2 31.78 43.02 -6.08
C LYS A 2 31.73 41.55 -6.53
N ILE A 3 32.68 41.09 -7.38
CA ILE A 3 32.71 39.71 -7.90
C ILE A 3 32.98 38.67 -6.78
N ILE A 4 33.90 38.99 -5.87
CA ILE A 4 34.27 38.11 -4.73
C ILE A 4 33.08 37.94 -3.78
N ILE A 5 32.35 39.02 -3.49
CA ILE A 5 31.15 38.97 -2.63
C ILE A 5 30.06 38.10 -3.26
N ILE A 6 29.83 38.20 -4.57
CA ILE A 6 28.84 37.38 -5.29
C ILE A 6 29.24 35.90 -5.31
N GLN A 7 30.52 35.57 -5.52
CA GLN A 7 31.00 34.19 -5.45
C GLN A 7 30.87 33.58 -4.05
N VAL A 8 31.19 34.34 -3.00
CA VAL A 8 31.04 33.88 -1.60
C VAL A 8 29.55 33.71 -1.23
N LEU A 9 28.68 34.62 -1.68
CA LEU A 9 27.23 34.48 -1.49
C LEU A 9 26.67 33.26 -2.22
N ASN A 10 27.07 33.02 -3.47
CA ASN A 10 26.66 31.83 -4.22
C ASN A 10 27.13 30.55 -3.54
N HIS A 11 28.38 30.49 -3.04
CA HIS A 11 28.89 29.31 -2.35
C HIS A 11 28.18 29.05 -1.02
N LYS A 12 27.81 30.11 -0.27
CA LYS A 12 26.95 30.00 0.92
C LYS A 12 25.53 29.56 0.58
N LEU A 13 24.97 30.06 -0.52
CA LEU A 13 23.64 29.68 -0.99
C LEU A 13 23.60 28.21 -1.43
N GLN A 14 24.62 27.75 -2.18
CA GLN A 14 24.81 26.35 -2.55
C GLN A 14 24.86 25.45 -1.30
N PHE A 15 25.64 25.85 -0.29
CA PHE A 15 25.79 25.10 0.96
C PHE A 15 24.47 25.03 1.75
N ILE A 16 23.69 26.11 1.78
CA ILE A 16 22.35 26.14 2.39
C ILE A 16 21.38 25.23 1.63
N ILE A 17 21.41 25.24 0.29
CA ILE A 17 20.59 24.36 -0.56
C ILE A 17 20.95 22.88 -0.31
N GLU A 18 22.24 22.55 -0.22
CA GLU A 18 22.69 21.19 0.11
C GLU A 18 22.21 20.74 1.50
N LEU A 19 22.31 21.62 2.51
CA LEU A 19 21.82 21.35 3.87
C LEU A 19 20.30 21.14 3.91
N LEU A 20 19.55 21.94 3.14
CA LEU A 20 18.10 21.83 3.02
C LEU A 20 17.68 20.52 2.32
N THR A 21 18.38 20.15 1.24
CA THR A 21 18.11 18.88 0.53
C THR A 21 18.47 17.65 1.35
N LEU A 22 19.44 17.74 2.26
CA LEU A 22 19.77 16.67 3.19
C LEU A 22 18.64 16.43 4.21
N ALA A 23 18.04 17.50 4.74
CA ALA A 23 16.94 17.43 5.70
C ALA A 23 15.65 16.85 5.11
N MET A 24 15.47 16.90 3.79
CA MET A 24 14.30 16.37 3.08
C MET A 24 14.39 14.88 2.73
N LYS A 25 15.52 14.21 2.97
CA LYS A 25 15.68 12.79 2.64
C LYS A 25 15.21 11.92 3.79
N HIS A 26 14.27 11.02 3.52
CA HIS A 26 13.86 10.02 4.50
C HIS A 26 15.05 9.15 4.93
N LEU A 27 15.06 8.80 6.23
CA LEU A 27 16.02 7.87 6.79
C LEU A 27 15.93 6.50 6.10
N LYS A 28 17.08 5.97 5.69
CA LYS A 28 17.16 4.66 5.02
C LYS A 28 16.88 3.54 6.03
N PHE A 29 16.34 2.43 5.55
CA PHE A 29 16.10 1.21 6.33
C PHE A 29 15.06 1.30 7.47
N ILE A 30 14.28 2.37 7.52
CA ILE A 30 13.16 2.49 8.47
C ILE A 30 11.85 1.97 7.85
N SER A 31 11.56 2.33 6.61
CA SER A 31 10.31 1.92 5.95
C SER A 31 10.45 0.53 5.32
N ARG A 32 9.45 -0.33 5.54
CA ARG A 32 9.31 -1.67 4.93
C ARG A 32 10.56 -2.55 5.10
N THR A 33 11.22 -2.46 6.25
CA THR A 33 12.32 -3.36 6.61
C THR A 33 11.84 -4.46 7.54
N VAL A 34 12.37 -5.67 7.33
CA VAL A 34 12.09 -6.86 8.15
C VAL A 34 13.42 -7.43 8.59
N LEU A 35 13.58 -7.68 9.88
CA LEU A 35 14.76 -8.33 10.44
C LEU A 35 14.63 -9.84 10.31
N VAL A 36 15.69 -10.50 9.84
CA VAL A 36 15.76 -11.95 9.72
C VAL A 36 16.04 -12.54 11.10
N ARG A 37 15.26 -13.54 11.51
CA ARG A 37 15.46 -14.29 12.75
C ARG A 37 15.96 -15.69 12.41
N ASN A 38 16.90 -16.21 13.21
CA ASN A 38 17.39 -17.59 13.11
C ASN A 38 17.84 -17.99 11.69
N GLU A 39 18.44 -17.04 10.95
CA GLU A 39 18.91 -17.25 9.56
C GLU A 39 17.81 -17.66 8.55
N ASN A 40 16.53 -17.58 8.95
CA ASN A 40 15.42 -17.96 8.09
C ASN A 40 14.98 -16.80 7.18
N VAL A 41 15.65 -16.68 6.04
CA VAL A 41 15.38 -15.63 5.05
C VAL A 41 14.01 -15.82 4.38
N ASP A 42 13.58 -17.06 4.15
CA ASP A 42 12.32 -17.36 3.48
C ASP A 42 11.11 -16.86 4.28
N GLU A 43 11.13 -17.05 5.59
CA GLU A 43 10.10 -16.55 6.48
C GLU A 43 10.05 -15.01 6.47
N ALA A 44 11.21 -14.37 6.55
CA ALA A 44 11.31 -12.91 6.49
C ALA A 44 10.76 -12.35 5.16
N CYS A 45 11.07 -13.00 4.03
CA CYS A 45 10.52 -12.65 2.72
C CYS A 45 9.01 -12.82 2.64
N ARG A 46 8.44 -13.88 3.24
CA ARG A 46 6.97 -14.07 3.30
C ARG A 46 6.29 -12.98 4.12
N ILE A 47 6.89 -12.60 5.25
CA ILE A 47 6.38 -11.51 6.10
C ILE A 47 6.43 -10.19 5.32
N LEU A 48 7.56 -9.91 4.65
CA LEU A 48 7.70 -8.71 3.82
C LEU A 48 6.64 -8.66 2.72
N ASN A 49 6.43 -9.75 1.98
CA ASN A 49 5.40 -9.84 0.95
C ASN A 49 3.99 -9.64 1.50
N ARG A 50 3.70 -10.14 2.71
CA ARG A 50 2.42 -9.90 3.37
C ARG A 50 2.22 -8.43 3.70
N ILE A 51 3.23 -7.76 4.28
CA ILE A 51 3.19 -6.32 4.58
C ILE A 51 2.96 -5.51 3.30
N MET A 52 3.73 -5.79 2.25
CA MET A 52 3.59 -5.13 0.94
C MET A 52 2.21 -5.37 0.30
N GLY A 53 1.65 -6.57 0.49
CA GLY A 53 0.31 -6.92 0.03
C GLY A 53 -0.79 -6.18 0.79
N SER A 54 -0.69 -6.10 2.12
CA SER A 54 -1.65 -5.38 2.97
C SER A 54 -1.66 -3.87 2.72
N GLU A 55 -0.51 -3.27 2.41
CA GLU A 55 -0.42 -1.85 2.03
C GLU A 55 -0.94 -1.57 0.60
N GLY A 56 -1.18 -2.59 -0.21
CA GLY A 56 -1.58 -2.43 -1.61
C GLY A 56 -0.46 -1.90 -2.51
N PHE A 57 0.81 -1.99 -2.08
CA PHE A 57 1.95 -1.43 -2.81
C PHE A 57 2.12 -2.05 -4.20
N LEU A 58 1.93 -3.37 -4.31
CA LEU A 58 2.03 -4.07 -5.59
C LEU A 58 0.95 -3.63 -6.58
N ASP A 59 -0.25 -3.33 -6.09
CA ASP A 59 -1.35 -2.85 -6.94
C ASP A 59 -1.14 -1.41 -7.37
N GLN A 60 -0.60 -0.57 -6.48
CA GLN A 60 -0.18 0.78 -6.84
C GLN A 60 0.91 0.74 -7.91
N TYR A 61 1.95 -0.08 -7.72
CA TYR A 61 3.03 -0.24 -8.70
C TYR A 61 2.50 -0.61 -10.09
N ARG A 62 1.64 -1.64 -10.17
CA ARG A 62 1.00 -2.08 -11.42
C ARG A 62 0.19 -0.96 -12.07
N ARG A 63 -0.55 -0.16 -11.29
CA ARG A 63 -1.34 0.98 -11.79
C ARG A 63 -0.48 2.14 -12.28
N THR A 64 0.70 2.34 -11.69
CA THR A 64 1.61 3.42 -12.08
C THR A 64 2.47 3.10 -13.31
N MET A 65 2.52 1.84 -13.77
CA MET A 65 3.32 1.46 -14.94
C MET A 65 2.85 2.13 -16.23
N PHE A 66 1.54 2.41 -16.35
CA PHE A 66 0.97 3.06 -17.53
C PHE A 66 0.02 4.18 -17.11
N TYR A 67 -0.04 5.24 -17.92
CA TYR A 67 -0.97 6.34 -17.66
C TYR A 67 -2.42 5.88 -17.80
N GLU A 68 -3.20 6.05 -16.73
CA GLU A 68 -4.63 5.83 -16.73
C GLU A 68 -5.37 7.17 -16.88
N LYS A 69 -6.26 7.26 -17.87
CA LYS A 69 -7.10 8.45 -18.06
C LYS A 69 -8.00 8.67 -16.83
N PRO A 70 -8.23 9.92 -16.37
CA PRO A 70 -9.03 10.21 -15.18
C PRO A 70 -10.44 9.61 -15.18
N THR A 71 -11.08 9.52 -16.35
CA THR A 71 -12.41 8.92 -16.50
C THR A 71 -12.40 7.41 -16.26
N GLN A 72 -11.36 6.71 -16.70
CA GLN A 72 -11.18 5.27 -16.47
C GLN A 72 -10.89 4.99 -14.99
N MET A 73 -10.00 5.79 -14.39
CA MET A 73 -9.69 5.73 -12.96
C MET A 73 -10.96 5.85 -12.09
N ARG A 74 -11.82 6.84 -12.39
CA ARG A 74 -13.07 7.05 -11.67
C ARG A 74 -14.03 5.87 -11.80
N ARG A 75 -14.19 5.32 -13.01
CA ARG A 75 -15.04 4.14 -13.25
C ARG A 75 -14.55 2.93 -12.48
N ARG A 76 -13.24 2.67 -12.51
CA ARG A 76 -12.62 1.57 -11.76
C ARG A 76 -12.83 1.73 -10.26
N ILE A 77 -12.51 2.89 -9.68
CA ILE A 77 -12.67 3.12 -8.23
C ILE A 77 -14.13 2.91 -7.81
N ASN A 78 -15.08 3.37 -8.63
CA ASN A 78 -16.50 3.16 -8.35
C ASN A 78 -16.87 1.67 -8.37
N TYR A 79 -16.40 0.92 -9.37
CA TYR A 79 -16.60 -0.52 -9.44
C TYR A 79 -15.98 -1.26 -8.25
N GLU A 80 -14.75 -0.92 -7.87
CA GLU A 80 -14.04 -1.53 -6.72
C GLU A 80 -14.80 -1.30 -5.41
N LYS A 81 -15.34 -0.09 -5.20
CA LYS A 81 -16.16 0.23 -4.03
C LYS A 81 -17.46 -0.57 -4.00
N CYS A 82 -18.22 -0.59 -5.10
CA CYS A 82 -19.46 -1.34 -5.17
C CYS A 82 -19.24 -2.85 -4.96
N LYS A 83 -18.17 -3.39 -5.54
CA LYS A 83 -17.77 -4.79 -5.35
C LYS A 83 -17.42 -5.07 -3.88
N ALA A 84 -16.64 -4.21 -3.23
CA ALA A 84 -16.28 -4.38 -1.83
C ALA A 84 -17.50 -4.40 -0.90
N ILE A 85 -18.46 -3.49 -1.12
CA ILE A 85 -19.73 -3.45 -0.36
C ILE A 85 -20.51 -4.75 -0.56
N TYR A 86 -20.63 -5.20 -1.81
CA TYR A 86 -21.33 -6.44 -2.13
C TYR A 86 -20.67 -7.67 -1.50
N ASP A 87 -19.34 -7.79 -1.61
CA ASP A 87 -18.57 -8.90 -1.06
C ASP A 87 -18.69 -8.95 0.47
N GLU A 88 -18.68 -7.78 1.13
CA GLU A 88 -18.88 -7.66 2.57
C GLU A 88 -20.29 -8.11 3.01
N ASP A 89 -21.34 -7.61 2.35
CA ASP A 89 -22.72 -7.96 2.67
C ASP A 89 -23.04 -9.42 2.34
N MET A 90 -22.50 -9.94 1.24
CA MET A 90 -22.65 -11.34 0.87
C MET A 90 -21.98 -12.24 1.91
N LYS A 91 -20.78 -11.89 2.39
CA LYS A 91 -20.08 -12.62 3.46
C LYS A 91 -20.90 -12.62 4.75
N ARG A 92 -21.51 -11.48 5.12
CA ARG A 92 -22.42 -11.39 6.28
C ARG A 92 -23.64 -12.30 6.11
N LYS A 93 -24.26 -12.31 4.93
CA LYS A 93 -25.39 -13.18 4.61
C LYS A 93 -25.02 -14.65 4.68
N ILE A 94 -23.89 -15.04 4.10
CA ILE A 94 -23.38 -16.43 4.15
C ILE A 94 -23.21 -16.87 5.61
N ASN A 95 -22.52 -16.07 6.43
CA ASN A 95 -22.33 -16.40 7.85
C ASN A 95 -23.65 -16.52 8.62
N PHE A 96 -24.66 -15.75 8.23
CA PHE A 96 -26.00 -15.84 8.82
C PHE A 96 -26.72 -17.13 8.40
N VAL A 97 -26.75 -17.43 7.11
CA VAL A 97 -27.43 -18.62 6.55
C VAL A 97 -26.75 -19.91 6.97
N LEU A 98 -25.41 -19.91 7.09
CA LEU A 98 -24.64 -21.06 7.54
C LEU A 98 -25.09 -21.61 8.90
N ARG A 99 -25.69 -20.78 9.77
CA ARG A 99 -26.29 -21.24 11.04
C ARG A 99 -27.41 -22.27 10.85
N LYS A 100 -28.07 -22.28 9.69
CA LYS A 100 -29.16 -23.20 9.34
C LYS A 100 -28.69 -24.36 8.46
N ASN A 101 -27.40 -24.46 8.13
CA ASN A 101 -26.82 -25.59 7.41
C ASN A 101 -26.63 -26.81 8.34
N ARG A 102 -27.74 -27.27 8.92
CA ARG A 102 -27.83 -28.45 9.77
C ARG A 102 -28.67 -29.50 9.03
N PRO A 103 -28.52 -30.81 9.35
CA PRO A 103 -29.41 -31.83 8.82
C PRO A 103 -30.88 -31.45 9.06
N GLU A 104 -31.71 -31.82 8.10
CA GLU A 104 -33.13 -31.50 8.07
C GLU A 104 -33.81 -32.09 9.32
N PRO A 105 -34.55 -31.27 10.10
CA PRO A 105 -35.05 -31.69 11.40
C PRO A 105 -36.29 -32.60 11.34
N PHE A 106 -37.03 -32.67 10.22
CA PHE A 106 -38.27 -33.42 10.07
C PHE A 106 -38.25 -34.34 8.83
N PRO A 107 -37.41 -35.39 8.85
CA PRO A 107 -37.29 -36.30 7.72
C PRO A 107 -38.62 -37.04 7.50
N GLY A 108 -39.18 -36.90 6.30
CA GLY A 108 -40.41 -37.61 5.89
C GLY A 108 -41.72 -36.86 6.12
N CYS A 109 -41.70 -35.60 6.58
CA CYS A 109 -42.89 -34.74 6.57
C CYS A 109 -43.01 -34.00 5.22
N TYR A 110 -43.71 -34.61 4.26
CA TYR A 110 -44.12 -34.02 2.99
C TYR A 110 -45.57 -34.41 2.68
#